data_AF-A0A6B3MTL9-F1
#
_entry.id   AF-A0A6B3MTL9-F1
#
_cell.length_a   1.000
_cell.length_b   1.000
_cell.length_c   1.000
_cell.angle_alpha   90.00
_cell.angle_beta   90.00
_cell.angle_gamma   90.00
#
_symmetry.space_group_name_H-M   'P 1'
#
loop_
_entity.id
_entity.type
_entity.pdbx_description
1 polymer ?
#
loop_
_entity_poly.entity_id
_entity_poly.type
_entity_poly.pdbx_seq_one_letter_code
_entity_poly.pdbx_strand_id
1 'polypeptide(L)'
;MFLYSKRCLKFFILIFMVYSLSGCKSEPKPLNQVQEDTNVTEKIEGSLVFKNVTLDQSDKQGRPLWKVTGDKATYSPDRKIAYIEKPNGDLYQDGKLILQVSAQSGEILENGEIVFLKGQVTATDPRNGAVLRGDESEWKPKEDLLVIRNNVKGNHPKLQASAKEGRYLSRTQNLELIGQVAAISKDPNLQMKTERLVWHIEQEKVIGNKSILIERYKNKIVTERVEADKSEVNLKAKIATLKKNVQLTSVEPPVVISSNSAVWNLNDKTVVSDQPVRIVHQQQKLMVTANRGRVDLGKKVVRLTGGVQGEGSRKQAKLYANQLTWDIPTQQMEASGNVIYEQVSPQFNTTGDKAVGNLEAQDILVTSGVGERVVTEIIP
;
A
#
# COMPACT_ATOMS: atom_id res chain seq x y z
N MET A 1 -37.56 19.43 30.11
CA MET A 1 -37.84 20.54 31.03
C MET A 1 -36.63 21.48 30.97
N PHE A 2 -36.84 22.75 30.59
CA PHE A 2 -35.88 23.87 30.43
C PHE A 2 -34.75 23.67 29.38
N LEU A 3 -34.75 24.19 28.13
CA LEU A 3 -35.25 25.40 27.46
C LEU A 3 -34.36 26.67 27.69
N TYR A 4 -34.12 27.40 26.59
CA TYR A 4 -33.51 28.76 26.40
C TYR A 4 -31.96 28.87 26.32
N SER A 5 -31.32 29.70 25.48
CA SER A 5 -31.78 30.64 24.44
C SER A 5 -30.62 31.37 23.72
N LYS A 6 -30.70 31.41 22.38
CA LYS A 6 -30.58 32.56 21.44
C LYS A 6 -29.75 33.81 21.81
N ARG A 7 -28.92 34.24 20.82
CA ARG A 7 -29.10 35.42 19.91
C ARG A 7 -27.96 36.47 19.85
N CYS A 8 -27.65 36.81 18.60
CA CYS A 8 -27.38 38.14 18.01
C CYS A 8 -26.16 38.97 18.44
N LEU A 9 -25.37 39.42 17.44
CA LEU A 9 -25.27 40.86 17.13
C LEU A 9 -24.81 41.10 15.68
N LYS A 10 -25.62 41.85 14.93
CA LYS A 10 -25.25 42.56 13.69
C LYS A 10 -24.84 43.98 14.09
N PHE A 11 -23.87 44.59 13.42
CA PHE A 11 -23.72 46.05 13.40
C PHE A 11 -23.30 46.57 12.02
N PHE A 12 -23.64 47.83 11.77
CA PHE A 12 -24.01 48.46 10.50
C PHE A 12 -23.31 49.83 10.41
N ILE A 13 -22.81 50.19 9.21
CA ILE A 13 -22.71 51.54 8.59
C ILE A 13 -21.79 52.66 9.14
N LEU A 14 -21.06 53.35 8.24
CA LEU A 14 -21.14 54.79 7.81
C LEU A 14 -19.78 55.24 7.18
N ILE A 15 -19.63 55.48 5.86
CA ILE A 15 -19.82 56.71 5.02
C ILE A 15 -19.16 58.01 5.54
N PHE A 16 -18.22 58.58 4.74
CA PHE A 16 -17.94 59.99 4.33
C PHE A 16 -16.43 60.07 3.92
N MET A 17 -15.90 60.83 2.96
CA MET A 17 -16.33 62.01 2.18
C MET A 17 -15.43 62.15 0.92
N VAL A 18 -15.98 62.85 -0.08
CA VAL A 18 -15.44 63.22 -1.39
C VAL A 18 -14.50 64.44 -1.31
N TYR A 19 -13.47 64.49 -2.17
CA TYR A 19 -12.92 65.74 -2.72
C TYR A 19 -12.68 65.64 -4.24
N SER A 20 -13.30 66.60 -4.93
CA SER A 20 -13.18 67.10 -6.32
C SER A 20 -11.75 67.61 -6.64
N LEU A 21 -11.25 67.88 -7.87
CA LEU A 21 -11.78 68.24 -9.19
C LEU A 21 -10.63 68.20 -10.24
N SER A 22 -10.99 68.43 -11.51
CA SER A 22 -10.20 68.64 -12.75
C SER A 22 -10.16 67.39 -13.65
N GLY A 23 -10.70 67.35 -14.87
CA GLY A 23 -11.25 68.38 -15.75
C GLY A 23 -10.56 68.31 -17.11
N CYS A 24 -11.08 67.50 -18.05
CA CYS A 24 -11.04 67.83 -19.48
C CYS A 24 -12.12 67.03 -20.23
N LYS A 25 -12.99 67.78 -20.92
CA LYS A 25 -14.06 67.33 -21.80
C LYS A 25 -13.51 67.09 -23.21
N SER A 26 -13.94 66.01 -23.85
CA SER A 26 -14.06 65.89 -25.31
C SER A 26 -15.23 64.98 -25.64
N GLU A 27 -16.11 65.43 -26.55
CA GLU A 27 -17.38 64.81 -26.94
C GLU A 27 -17.26 63.45 -27.67
N PRO A 28 -18.35 62.63 -27.69
CA PRO A 28 -18.33 61.24 -28.14
C PRO A 28 -18.85 61.05 -29.58
N LYS A 29 -18.33 60.02 -30.28
CA LYS A 29 -18.92 59.41 -31.49
C LYS A 29 -18.48 57.93 -31.58
N PRO A 30 -19.24 57.07 -32.28
CA PRO A 30 -20.03 56.03 -31.63
C PRO A 30 -19.42 54.62 -31.73
N LEU A 31 -19.93 53.78 -30.84
CA LEU A 31 -19.75 52.33 -30.76
C LEU A 31 -20.04 51.64 -32.10
N ASN A 32 -19.03 51.00 -32.70
CA ASN A 32 -19.22 49.92 -33.66
C ASN A 32 -18.49 48.68 -33.16
N GLN A 33 -19.32 47.72 -32.72
CA GLN A 33 -19.14 46.27 -32.79
C GLN A 33 -17.76 45.71 -32.44
N VAL A 34 -17.59 45.36 -31.16
CA VAL A 34 -16.65 44.30 -30.76
C VAL A 34 -17.39 42.98 -30.91
N GLN A 35 -17.04 42.21 -31.94
CA GLN A 35 -17.18 40.76 -31.88
C GLN A 35 -16.03 40.09 -32.63
N GLU A 36 -15.24 39.36 -31.84
CA GLU A 36 -14.49 38.15 -32.19
C GLU A 36 -13.59 38.20 -33.43
N ASP A 37 -12.30 38.43 -33.18
CA ASP A 37 -11.30 37.39 -33.43
C ASP A 37 -9.96 37.80 -32.83
N THR A 38 -9.58 37.14 -31.74
CA THR A 38 -8.17 37.11 -31.35
C THR A 38 -7.85 35.69 -30.93
N ASN A 39 -7.63 34.86 -31.95
CA ASN A 39 -6.70 33.75 -31.85
C ASN A 39 -5.44 34.27 -31.16
N VAL A 40 -5.16 33.75 -29.96
CA VAL A 40 -3.87 33.92 -29.29
C VAL A 40 -2.83 33.18 -30.12
N THR A 41 -2.33 33.86 -31.14
CA THR A 41 -1.01 33.61 -31.72
C THR A 41 -0.21 34.87 -31.47
N GLU A 42 0.17 35.09 -30.21
CA GLU A 42 1.32 35.94 -29.93
C GLU A 42 2.53 35.29 -30.60
N LYS A 43 2.94 35.87 -31.73
CA LYS A 43 4.17 35.56 -32.41
C LYS A 43 5.30 36.01 -31.48
N ILE A 44 5.85 35.07 -30.70
CA ILE A 44 7.03 35.33 -29.87
C ILE A 44 8.18 35.65 -30.84
N GLU A 45 8.54 36.93 -30.94
CA GLU A 45 9.74 37.37 -31.68
C GLU A 45 10.96 36.61 -31.15
N GLY A 46 11.75 36.00 -32.04
CA GLY A 46 12.93 35.20 -31.66
C GLY A 46 12.68 33.71 -31.40
N SER A 47 11.44 33.22 -31.53
CA SER A 47 11.16 31.77 -31.43
C SER A 47 11.47 31.02 -32.73
N LEU A 48 12.09 29.84 -32.60
CA LEU A 48 12.37 28.91 -33.70
C LEU A 48 11.30 27.84 -33.76
N VAL A 49 10.68 27.63 -34.92
CA VAL A 49 9.63 26.62 -35.13
C VAL A 49 10.13 25.54 -36.08
N PHE A 50 10.09 24.29 -35.63
CA PHE A 50 10.51 23.10 -36.37
C PHE A 50 9.30 22.18 -36.60
N LYS A 51 9.24 21.53 -37.76
CA LYS A 51 8.27 20.47 -38.09
C LYS A 51 9.00 19.15 -38.25
N ASN A 52 8.38 18.04 -37.82
CA ASN A 52 8.97 16.69 -37.86
C ASN A 52 10.38 16.67 -37.27
N VAL A 53 10.49 17.11 -36.02
CA VAL A 53 11.78 17.39 -35.39
C VAL A 53 12.35 16.14 -34.73
N THR A 54 13.67 16.00 -34.79
CA THR A 54 14.44 15.14 -33.90
C THR A 54 15.39 16.05 -33.14
N LEU A 55 15.31 16.05 -31.82
CA LEU A 55 16.21 16.75 -30.93
C LEU A 55 16.98 15.72 -30.11
N ASP A 56 18.26 15.95 -29.88
CA ASP A 56 19.05 15.14 -28.97
C ASP A 56 20.04 16.00 -28.18
N GLN A 57 20.50 15.47 -27.05
CA GLN A 57 21.53 16.07 -26.23
C GLN A 57 22.51 15.00 -25.76
N SER A 58 23.77 15.38 -25.73
CA SER A 58 24.86 14.56 -25.19
C SER A 58 25.53 15.25 -24.01
N ASP A 59 26.15 14.47 -23.13
CA ASP A 59 26.98 14.98 -22.04
C ASP A 59 28.35 15.50 -22.56
N LYS A 60 29.18 15.99 -21.63
CA LYS A 60 30.52 16.51 -21.96
C LYS A 60 31.46 15.46 -22.56
N GLN A 61 31.14 14.17 -22.41
CA GLN A 61 31.88 13.04 -22.94
C GLN A 61 31.27 12.53 -24.26
N GLY A 62 30.23 13.17 -24.78
CA GLY A 62 29.55 12.76 -26.02
C GLY A 62 28.59 11.58 -25.84
N ARG A 63 28.25 11.19 -24.61
CA ARG A 63 27.26 10.13 -24.35
C ARG A 63 25.84 10.72 -24.44
N PRO A 64 24.87 10.01 -25.04
CA PRO A 64 23.50 10.51 -25.12
C PRO A 64 22.90 10.68 -23.72
N LEU A 65 22.15 11.77 -23.54
CA LEU A 65 21.34 12.08 -22.34
C LEU A 65 19.86 11.89 -22.65
N TRP A 66 19.41 12.37 -23.79
CA TRP A 66 18.06 12.16 -24.29
C TRP A 66 18.01 12.34 -25.81
N LYS A 67 17.00 11.72 -26.42
CA LYS A 67 16.63 11.91 -27.81
C LYS A 67 15.11 11.99 -27.88
N VAL A 68 14.55 12.99 -28.53
CA VAL A 68 13.10 13.18 -28.65
C VAL A 68 12.71 13.49 -30.09
N THR A 69 11.66 12.84 -30.55
CA THR A 69 10.98 13.12 -31.81
C THR A 69 9.61 13.74 -31.54
N GLY A 70 9.13 14.60 -32.43
CA GLY A 70 7.77 15.16 -32.34
C GLY A 70 7.29 15.78 -33.65
N ASP A 71 5.98 15.98 -33.76
CA ASP A 71 5.31 16.53 -34.95
C ASP A 71 5.75 17.98 -35.20
N LYS A 72 5.90 18.74 -34.12
CA LYS A 72 6.30 20.15 -34.13
C LYS A 72 7.04 20.49 -32.85
N ALA A 73 8.06 21.35 -32.94
CA ALA A 73 8.69 21.95 -31.78
C ALA A 73 8.82 23.47 -31.94
N THR A 74 8.62 24.19 -30.85
CA THR A 74 8.89 25.63 -30.75
C THR A 74 9.92 25.86 -29.67
N TYR A 75 11.06 26.45 -30.01
CA TYR A 75 12.12 26.79 -29.07
C TYR A 75 12.24 28.29 -28.90
N SER A 76 12.31 28.76 -27.65
CA SER A 76 12.56 30.16 -27.28
C SER A 76 13.94 30.25 -26.61
N PRO A 77 14.99 30.69 -27.33
CA PRO A 77 16.36 30.74 -26.79
C PRO A 77 16.51 31.68 -25.59
N ASP A 78 15.80 32.82 -25.64
CA ASP A 78 15.73 33.84 -24.59
C ASP A 78 15.18 33.27 -23.27
N ARG A 79 14.16 32.42 -23.35
CA ARG A 79 13.51 31.79 -22.19
C ARG A 79 14.08 30.41 -21.84
N LYS A 80 14.91 29.83 -22.71
CA LYS A 80 15.43 28.45 -22.59
C LYS A 80 14.32 27.39 -22.44
N ILE A 81 13.20 27.60 -23.13
CA ILE A 81 12.03 26.71 -23.11
C ILE A 81 11.80 26.13 -24.51
N ALA A 82 11.50 24.83 -24.57
CA ALA A 82 11.00 24.18 -25.78
C ALA A 82 9.62 23.55 -25.54
N TYR A 83 8.69 23.76 -26.47
CA TYR A 83 7.41 23.07 -26.53
C TYR A 83 7.44 22.03 -27.66
N ILE A 84 6.97 20.82 -27.40
CA ILE A 84 6.96 19.71 -28.37
C ILE A 84 5.57 19.11 -28.45
N GLU A 85 5.02 19.01 -29.66
CA GLU A 85 3.76 18.31 -29.94
C GLU A 85 4.01 16.82 -30.19
N LYS A 86 3.22 15.97 -29.52
CA LYS A 86 3.33 14.51 -29.52
C LYS A 86 4.77 13.98 -29.34
N PRO A 87 5.45 14.35 -28.25
CA PRO A 87 6.80 13.88 -28.00
C PRO A 87 6.83 12.35 -27.86
N ASN A 88 7.83 11.74 -28.48
CA ASN A 88 8.29 10.38 -28.23
C ASN A 88 9.80 10.44 -27.96
N GLY A 89 10.21 10.09 -26.75
CA GLY A 89 11.55 10.33 -26.23
C GLY A 89 12.21 9.10 -25.63
N ASP A 90 13.50 8.96 -25.89
CA ASP A 90 14.41 8.03 -25.24
C ASP A 90 15.25 8.81 -24.21
N LEU A 91 15.28 8.32 -22.98
CA LEU A 91 16.09 8.89 -21.89
C LEU A 91 17.25 7.95 -21.57
N TYR A 92 18.43 8.52 -21.44
CA TYR A 92 19.66 7.78 -21.25
C TYR A 92 20.31 8.14 -19.91
N GLN A 93 20.93 7.13 -19.30
CA GLN A 93 21.72 7.29 -18.10
C GLN A 93 23.03 6.53 -18.31
N ASP A 94 24.16 7.22 -18.13
CA ASP A 94 25.48 6.65 -18.39
C ASP A 94 25.62 6.07 -19.82
N GLY A 95 24.93 6.69 -20.79
CA GLY A 95 24.86 6.26 -22.19
C GLY A 95 23.94 5.06 -22.47
N LYS A 96 23.23 4.54 -21.47
CA LYS A 96 22.29 3.41 -21.62
C LYS A 96 20.84 3.89 -21.60
N LEU A 97 20.02 3.35 -22.49
CA LEU A 97 18.58 3.62 -22.52
C LEU A 97 17.93 3.13 -21.21
N ILE A 98 17.31 4.05 -20.45
CA ILE A 98 16.66 3.75 -19.17
C ILE A 98 15.14 3.91 -19.22
N LEU A 99 14.62 4.79 -20.07
CA LEU A 99 13.20 5.06 -20.18
C LEU A 99 12.84 5.44 -21.62
N GLN A 100 11.67 4.99 -22.07
CA GLN A 100 11.01 5.45 -23.28
C GLN A 100 9.71 6.13 -22.86
N VAL A 101 9.52 7.39 -23.25
CA VAL A 101 8.41 8.23 -22.81
C VAL A 101 7.64 8.80 -24.00
N SER A 102 6.31 8.82 -23.90
CA SER A 102 5.45 9.43 -24.93
C SER A 102 4.29 10.18 -24.29
N ALA A 103 3.83 11.26 -24.92
CA ALA A 103 2.69 12.04 -24.47
C ALA A 103 2.03 12.82 -25.62
N GLN A 104 0.95 13.55 -25.34
CA GLN A 104 0.32 14.46 -26.31
C GLN A 104 1.08 15.78 -26.47
N SER A 105 1.71 16.27 -25.40
CA SER A 105 2.52 17.48 -25.41
C SER A 105 3.67 17.39 -24.40
N GLY A 106 4.74 18.10 -24.67
CA GLY A 106 5.90 18.20 -23.80
C GLY A 106 6.43 19.63 -23.70
N GLU A 107 6.97 19.96 -22.54
CA GLU A 107 7.66 21.20 -22.24
C GLU A 107 9.02 20.87 -21.62
N ILE A 108 10.07 21.39 -22.24
CA ILE A 108 11.45 21.24 -21.77
C ILE A 108 11.89 22.59 -21.23
N LEU A 109 12.21 22.64 -19.94
CA LEU A 109 12.66 23.85 -19.25
C LEU A 109 14.17 23.80 -19.01
N GLU A 110 14.78 24.98 -18.94
CA GLU A 110 16.18 25.17 -18.56
C GLU A 110 17.14 24.27 -19.34
N ASN A 111 16.95 24.17 -20.66
CA ASN A 111 17.75 23.32 -21.56
C ASN A 111 17.79 21.84 -21.16
N GLY A 112 16.70 21.30 -20.61
CA GLY A 112 16.57 19.86 -20.32
C GLY A 112 16.77 19.46 -18.87
N GLU A 113 16.91 20.43 -17.95
CA GLU A 113 16.98 20.12 -16.52
C GLU A 113 15.66 19.61 -15.95
N ILE A 114 14.54 20.01 -16.56
CA ILE A 114 13.20 19.55 -16.21
C ILE A 114 12.41 19.32 -17.49
N VAL A 115 11.76 18.16 -17.59
CA VAL A 115 10.86 17.83 -18.71
C VAL A 115 9.47 17.54 -18.16
N PHE A 116 8.49 18.32 -18.59
CA PHE A 116 7.08 18.10 -18.29
C PHE A 116 6.38 17.49 -19.50
N LEU A 117 5.61 16.44 -19.29
CA LEU A 117 4.76 15.83 -20.31
C LEU A 117 3.30 15.88 -19.86
N LYS A 118 2.39 16.15 -20.79
CA LYS A 118 0.95 16.22 -20.53
C LYS A 118 0.13 15.47 -21.58
N GLY A 119 -0.92 14.81 -21.09
CA GLY A 119 -1.90 14.07 -21.87
C GLY A 119 -1.41 12.66 -22.24
N GLN A 120 -2.10 11.63 -21.74
CA GLN A 120 -1.84 10.22 -22.05
C GLN A 120 -0.36 9.83 -21.93
N VAL A 121 0.29 10.24 -20.84
CA VAL A 121 1.70 9.94 -20.63
C VAL A 121 1.89 8.42 -20.48
N THR A 122 2.86 7.88 -21.21
CA THR A 122 3.33 6.51 -21.04
C THR A 122 4.84 6.53 -20.89
N ALA A 123 5.36 5.89 -19.84
CA ALA A 123 6.78 5.71 -19.59
C ALA A 123 7.08 4.22 -19.43
N THR A 124 8.04 3.71 -20.20
CA THR A 124 8.44 2.29 -20.20
C THR A 124 9.90 2.19 -19.86
N ASP A 125 10.25 1.37 -18.88
CA ASP A 125 11.64 0.99 -18.62
C ASP A 125 11.95 -0.34 -19.31
N PRO A 126 12.75 -0.36 -20.39
CA PRO A 126 13.02 -1.59 -21.15
C PRO A 126 13.89 -2.58 -20.37
N ARG A 127 14.56 -2.16 -19.29
CA ARG A 127 15.46 -3.02 -18.50
C ARG A 127 14.69 -4.00 -17.62
N ASN A 128 13.49 -3.62 -17.18
CA ASN A 128 12.62 -4.45 -16.33
C ASN A 128 11.21 -4.66 -16.90
N GLY A 129 10.83 -3.97 -17.98
CA GLY A 129 9.52 -4.10 -18.62
C GLY A 129 8.36 -3.43 -17.85
N ALA A 130 8.65 -2.57 -16.87
CA ALA A 130 7.64 -1.80 -16.18
C ALA A 130 7.11 -0.68 -17.08
N VAL A 131 5.78 -0.54 -17.12
CA VAL A 131 5.09 0.52 -17.86
C VAL A 131 4.25 1.34 -16.89
N LEU A 132 4.52 2.64 -16.83
CA LEU A 132 3.78 3.60 -16.03
C LEU A 132 2.98 4.51 -16.95
N ARG A 133 1.73 4.81 -16.56
CA ARG A 133 0.83 5.72 -17.27
C ARG A 133 0.20 6.72 -16.32
N GLY A 134 -0.12 7.90 -16.85
CA GLY A 134 -0.87 8.94 -16.14
C GLY A 134 -1.17 10.12 -17.06
N ASP A 135 -1.74 11.19 -16.52
CA ASP A 135 -2.10 12.37 -17.32
C ASP A 135 -0.97 13.37 -17.43
N GLU A 136 -0.07 13.39 -16.45
CA GLU A 136 1.10 14.28 -16.45
C GLU A 136 2.33 13.56 -15.90
N SER A 137 3.50 13.97 -16.38
CA SER A 137 4.76 13.57 -15.78
C SER A 137 5.77 14.70 -15.73
N GLU A 138 6.70 14.55 -14.79
CA GLU A 138 7.84 15.41 -14.57
C GLU A 138 9.08 14.51 -14.49
N TRP A 139 10.01 14.69 -15.42
CA TRP A 139 11.31 14.03 -15.41
C TRP A 139 12.38 15.00 -14.94
N LYS A 140 13.16 14.54 -13.95
CA LYS A 140 14.28 15.27 -13.36
C LYS A 140 15.56 14.45 -13.53
N PRO A 141 16.31 14.64 -14.63
CA PRO A 141 17.50 13.83 -14.93
C PRO A 141 18.54 13.83 -13.81
N LYS A 142 18.79 14.99 -13.18
CA LYS A 142 19.79 15.11 -12.09
C LYS A 142 19.41 14.31 -10.83
N GLU A 143 18.12 14.04 -10.64
CA GLU A 143 17.59 13.26 -9.51
C GLU A 143 17.32 11.79 -9.90
N ASP A 144 17.57 11.40 -11.16
CA ASP A 144 17.19 10.10 -11.74
C ASP A 144 15.69 9.77 -11.53
N LEU A 145 14.84 10.80 -11.39
CA LEU A 145 13.46 10.70 -10.88
C LEU A 145 12.43 11.04 -11.96
N LEU A 146 11.53 10.10 -12.21
CA LEU A 146 10.30 10.33 -12.97
C LEU A 146 9.12 10.38 -12.00
N VAL A 147 8.37 11.49 -11.99
CA VAL A 147 7.11 11.60 -11.27
C VAL A 147 5.96 11.58 -12.26
N ILE A 148 4.95 10.75 -12.02
CA ILE A 148 3.72 10.67 -12.82
C ILE A 148 2.55 10.93 -11.89
N ARG A 149 1.60 11.75 -12.32
CA ARG A 149 0.45 12.15 -11.51
C ARG A 149 -0.83 12.03 -12.31
N ASN A 150 -1.93 11.96 -11.57
CA ASN A 150 -3.30 11.84 -12.06
C ASN A 150 -3.54 10.54 -12.84
N ASN A 151 -4.51 9.74 -12.39
CA ASN A 151 -4.86 8.46 -13.00
C ASN A 151 -3.66 7.48 -13.15
N VAL A 152 -2.74 7.48 -12.18
CA VAL A 152 -1.51 6.69 -12.27
C VAL A 152 -1.83 5.21 -12.33
N LYS A 153 -1.29 4.53 -13.34
CA LYS A 153 -1.37 3.07 -13.51
C LYS A 153 0.02 2.51 -13.83
N GLY A 154 0.47 1.57 -13.01
CA GLY A 154 1.66 0.78 -13.24
C GLY A 154 1.30 -0.62 -13.71
N ASN A 155 2.00 -1.13 -14.72
CA ASN A 155 1.84 -2.48 -15.23
C ASN A 155 3.20 -3.15 -15.39
N HIS A 156 3.32 -4.36 -14.83
CA HIS A 156 4.46 -5.24 -14.97
C HIS A 156 3.97 -6.70 -14.85
N PRO A 157 4.66 -7.71 -15.43
CA PRO A 157 4.22 -9.11 -15.36
C PRO A 157 3.95 -9.64 -13.95
N LYS A 158 4.69 -9.14 -12.94
CA LYS A 158 4.57 -9.55 -11.53
C LYS A 158 3.56 -8.74 -10.71
N LEU A 159 3.38 -7.46 -11.04
CA LEU A 159 2.60 -6.52 -10.24
C LEU A 159 1.92 -5.48 -11.14
N GLN A 160 0.64 -5.26 -10.91
CA GLN A 160 -0.13 -4.14 -11.47
C GLN A 160 -0.55 -3.23 -10.33
N ALA A 161 -0.58 -1.92 -10.53
CA ALA A 161 -0.99 -1.01 -9.48
C ALA A 161 -1.62 0.28 -10.01
N SER A 162 -2.38 0.95 -9.15
CA SER A 162 -2.90 2.29 -9.35
C SER A 162 -2.68 3.16 -8.12
N ALA A 163 -2.50 4.47 -8.33
CA ALA A 163 -2.30 5.45 -7.26
C ALA A 163 -2.66 6.87 -7.75
N LYS A 164 -2.54 7.87 -6.86
CA LYS A 164 -2.62 9.29 -7.25
C LYS A 164 -1.31 9.81 -7.84
N GLU A 165 -0.19 9.37 -7.30
CA GLU A 165 1.16 9.73 -7.74
C GLU A 165 2.06 8.50 -7.76
N GLY A 166 2.90 8.40 -8.79
CA GLY A 166 3.97 7.41 -8.93
C GLY A 166 5.32 8.10 -9.05
N ARG A 167 6.29 7.71 -8.24
CA ARG A 167 7.68 8.19 -8.27
C ARG A 167 8.60 7.05 -8.63
N TYR A 168 9.28 7.15 -9.75
CA TYR A 168 10.17 6.12 -10.26
C TYR A 168 11.61 6.60 -10.24
N LEU A 169 12.42 5.98 -9.38
CA LEU A 169 13.87 6.18 -9.32
C LEU A 169 14.53 5.24 -10.31
N SER A 170 14.93 5.76 -11.45
CA SER A 170 15.44 4.98 -12.58
C SER A 170 16.77 4.29 -12.30
N ARG A 171 17.65 4.88 -11.46
CA ARG A 171 18.94 4.28 -11.11
C ARG A 171 18.80 3.00 -10.28
N THR A 172 17.84 2.98 -9.34
CA THR A 172 17.58 1.82 -8.46
C THR A 172 16.39 0.98 -8.91
N GLN A 173 15.67 1.42 -9.95
CA GLN A 173 14.43 0.81 -10.43
C GLN A 173 13.38 0.61 -9.31
N ASN A 174 13.23 1.64 -8.49
CA ASN A 174 12.29 1.65 -7.37
C ASN A 174 11.06 2.47 -7.76
N LEU A 175 9.88 1.88 -7.63
CA LEU A 175 8.61 2.56 -7.83
C LEU A 175 7.94 2.82 -6.49
N GLU A 176 7.78 4.07 -6.14
CA GLU A 176 6.95 4.51 -5.02
C GLU A 176 5.58 4.95 -5.54
N LEU A 177 4.52 4.47 -4.89
CA LEU A 177 3.12 4.79 -5.17
C LEU A 177 2.51 5.47 -3.95
N ILE A 178 1.81 6.57 -4.18
CA ILE A 178 1.28 7.44 -3.13
C ILE A 178 -0.17 7.78 -3.43
N GLY A 179 -1.01 7.68 -2.40
CA GLY A 179 -2.42 8.08 -2.46
C GLY A 179 -3.31 6.98 -3.02
N GLN A 180 -4.20 6.44 -2.18
CA GLN A 180 -5.22 5.44 -2.55
C GLN A 180 -4.63 4.28 -3.38
N VAL A 181 -3.49 3.74 -2.92
CA VAL A 181 -2.77 2.72 -3.66
C VAL A 181 -3.57 1.43 -3.65
N ALA A 182 -3.78 0.86 -4.84
CA ALA A 182 -4.28 -0.48 -5.03
C ALA A 182 -3.29 -1.25 -5.92
N ALA A 183 -2.74 -2.35 -5.43
CA ALA A 183 -1.78 -3.18 -6.15
C ALA A 183 -2.25 -4.63 -6.20
N ILE A 184 -1.98 -5.32 -7.32
CA ILE A 184 -2.40 -6.68 -7.60
C ILE A 184 -1.20 -7.47 -8.10
N SER A 185 -0.80 -8.52 -7.39
CA SER A 185 0.19 -9.49 -7.87
C SER A 185 -0.50 -10.70 -8.48
N LYS A 186 0.08 -11.30 -9.52
CA LYS A 186 -0.50 -12.48 -10.20
C LYS A 186 -0.19 -13.79 -9.50
N ASP A 187 1.07 -13.95 -9.09
CA ASP A 187 1.54 -15.14 -8.39
C ASP A 187 2.50 -14.73 -7.26
N PRO A 188 2.09 -14.85 -5.98
CA PRO A 188 0.77 -15.27 -5.52
C PRO A 188 -0.30 -14.22 -5.87
N ASN A 189 -1.57 -14.63 -6.02
CA ASN A 189 -2.67 -13.70 -6.28
C ASN A 189 -3.03 -12.92 -5.01
N LEU A 190 -2.47 -11.71 -4.89
CA LEU A 190 -2.68 -10.82 -3.76
C LEU A 190 -3.24 -9.49 -4.26
N GLN A 191 -4.17 -8.92 -3.51
CA GLN A 191 -4.56 -7.52 -3.63
C GLN A 191 -4.11 -6.76 -2.39
N MET A 192 -3.49 -5.61 -2.60
CA MET A 192 -2.90 -4.79 -1.55
C MET A 192 -3.49 -3.39 -1.64
N LYS A 193 -3.99 -2.86 -0.52
CA LYS A 193 -4.55 -1.51 -0.41
C LYS A 193 -3.84 -0.77 0.71
N THR A 194 -3.30 0.41 0.41
CA THR A 194 -2.58 1.25 1.38
C THR A 194 -2.48 2.70 0.89
N GLU A 195 -1.97 3.60 1.72
CA GLU A 195 -1.71 4.97 1.32
C GLU A 195 -0.33 5.18 0.67
N ARG A 196 0.63 4.32 0.98
CA ARG A 196 1.99 4.40 0.43
C ARG A 196 2.57 3.01 0.27
N LEU A 197 3.09 2.72 -0.92
CA LEU A 197 3.71 1.46 -1.26
C LEU A 197 5.00 1.72 -2.03
N VAL A 198 6.05 0.99 -1.70
CA VAL A 198 7.31 1.01 -2.45
C VAL A 198 7.54 -0.37 -3.04
N TRP A 199 7.81 -0.44 -4.33
CA TRP A 199 8.15 -1.66 -5.02
C TRP A 199 9.59 -1.60 -5.53
N HIS A 200 10.43 -2.46 -4.97
CA HIS A 200 11.76 -2.75 -5.48
C HIS A 200 11.61 -3.78 -6.60
N ILE A 201 11.62 -3.31 -7.85
CA ILE A 201 11.24 -4.12 -9.02
C ILE A 201 12.22 -5.29 -9.19
N GLU A 202 13.53 -5.01 -9.21
CA GLU A 202 14.57 -6.03 -9.38
C GLU A 202 14.58 -7.08 -8.27
N GLN A 203 14.25 -6.67 -7.04
CA GLN A 203 14.24 -7.55 -5.88
C GLN A 203 12.93 -8.32 -5.74
N GLU A 204 11.92 -7.97 -6.53
CA GLU A 204 10.55 -8.47 -6.42
C GLU A 204 9.97 -8.28 -5.00
N LYS A 205 10.28 -7.14 -4.35
CA LYS A 205 9.85 -6.81 -2.98
C LYS A 205 8.89 -5.63 -2.93
N VAL A 206 7.72 -5.86 -2.37
CA VAL A 206 6.66 -4.85 -2.18
C VAL A 206 6.59 -4.48 -0.71
N ILE A 207 6.77 -3.20 -0.39
CA ILE A 207 6.88 -2.68 0.97
C ILE A 207 5.74 -1.71 1.26
N GLY A 208 4.94 -2.02 2.28
CA GLY A 208 3.98 -1.11 2.89
C GLY A 208 4.54 -0.55 4.19
N ASN A 209 4.64 0.77 4.31
CA ASN A 209 5.11 1.45 5.54
C ASN A 209 4.01 2.24 6.26
N LYS A 210 2.78 2.09 5.79
CA LYS A 210 1.53 2.58 6.36
C LYS A 210 0.59 1.40 6.55
N SER A 211 -0.51 1.62 7.27
CA SER A 211 -1.60 0.67 7.36
C SER A 211 -1.94 0.08 5.98
N ILE A 212 -1.93 -1.23 5.92
CA ILE A 212 -2.08 -1.99 4.68
C ILE A 212 -3.06 -3.14 4.89
N LEU A 213 -3.97 -3.28 3.94
CA LEU A 213 -4.85 -4.43 3.78
C LEU A 213 -4.30 -5.30 2.66
N ILE A 214 -4.06 -6.58 2.94
CA ILE A 214 -3.62 -7.58 1.97
C ILE A 214 -4.66 -8.70 1.92
N GLU A 215 -5.19 -8.98 0.74
CA GLU A 215 -6.16 -10.05 0.51
C GLU A 215 -5.55 -11.06 -0.44
N ARG A 216 -5.54 -12.35 -0.06
CA ARG A 216 -5.18 -13.43 -0.98
C ARG A 216 -6.43 -13.99 -1.64
N TYR A 217 -6.33 -14.17 -2.94
CA TYR A 217 -7.39 -14.77 -3.74
C TYR A 217 -7.01 -16.17 -4.24
N LYS A 218 -7.97 -17.07 -4.19
CA LYS A 218 -7.95 -18.36 -4.88
C LYS A 218 -9.28 -18.54 -5.59
N ASN A 219 -9.26 -18.82 -6.90
CA ASN A 219 -10.47 -18.97 -7.72
C ASN A 219 -11.47 -17.79 -7.55
N LYS A 220 -10.94 -16.55 -7.51
CA LYS A 220 -11.71 -15.30 -7.31
C LYS A 220 -12.37 -15.13 -5.93
N ILE A 221 -12.09 -16.02 -4.98
CA ILE A 221 -12.58 -15.94 -3.61
C ILE A 221 -11.42 -15.54 -2.68
N VAL A 222 -11.68 -14.67 -1.71
CA VAL A 222 -10.70 -14.32 -0.67
C VAL A 222 -10.55 -15.50 0.28
N THR A 223 -9.32 -15.99 0.45
CA THR A 223 -9.01 -17.08 1.39
C THR A 223 -8.44 -16.57 2.71
N GLU A 224 -7.58 -15.56 2.63
CA GLU A 224 -7.02 -14.87 3.79
C GLU A 224 -7.06 -13.36 3.57
N ARG A 225 -7.31 -12.64 4.66
CA ARG A 225 -7.23 -11.18 4.74
C ARG A 225 -6.27 -10.81 5.87
N VAL A 226 -5.36 -9.89 5.61
CA VAL A 226 -4.38 -9.42 6.57
C VAL A 226 -4.45 -7.90 6.67
N GLU A 227 -4.48 -7.41 7.90
CA GLU A 227 -4.25 -6.00 8.24
C GLU A 227 -2.97 -5.89 9.06
N ALA A 228 -2.13 -4.89 8.77
CA ALA A 228 -0.91 -4.58 9.52
C ALA A 228 -0.50 -3.13 9.28
N ASP A 229 0.36 -2.55 10.14
CA ASP A 229 0.90 -1.20 9.89
C ASP A 229 2.12 -1.19 8.96
N LYS A 230 2.78 -2.34 8.83
CA LYS A 230 3.94 -2.52 7.95
C LYS A 230 3.95 -3.91 7.34
N SER A 231 4.33 -3.97 6.07
CA SER A 231 4.53 -5.22 5.34
C SER A 231 5.77 -5.17 4.45
N GLU A 232 6.40 -6.32 4.27
CA GLU A 232 7.31 -6.61 3.17
C GLU A 232 6.83 -7.92 2.53
N VAL A 233 6.38 -7.86 1.28
CA VAL A 233 5.98 -9.02 0.49
C VAL A 233 7.08 -9.31 -0.52
N ASN A 234 7.79 -10.42 -0.35
CA ASN A 234 8.72 -10.94 -1.33
C ASN A 234 7.95 -11.83 -2.32
N LEU A 235 7.71 -11.33 -3.52
CA LEU A 235 6.91 -12.02 -4.54
C LEU A 235 7.61 -13.28 -5.06
N LYS A 236 8.95 -13.27 -5.13
CA LYS A 236 9.76 -14.43 -5.56
C LYS A 236 9.73 -15.55 -4.53
N ALA A 237 9.97 -15.23 -3.25
CA ALA A 237 9.96 -16.20 -2.15
C ALA A 237 8.53 -16.57 -1.71
N LYS A 238 7.53 -15.76 -2.07
CA LYS A 238 6.12 -15.90 -1.67
C LYS A 238 5.97 -15.86 -0.15
N ILE A 239 6.67 -14.91 0.47
CA ILE A 239 6.66 -14.68 1.92
C ILE A 239 6.25 -13.22 2.16
N ALA A 240 5.30 -13.03 3.07
CA ALA A 240 4.93 -11.72 3.60
C ALA A 240 5.39 -11.61 5.05
N THR A 241 6.26 -10.65 5.34
CA THR A 241 6.66 -10.27 6.70
C THR A 241 5.80 -9.09 7.15
N LEU A 242 5.10 -9.26 8.26
CA LEU A 242 4.09 -8.35 8.78
C LEU A 242 4.54 -7.84 10.15
N LYS A 243 4.42 -6.53 10.39
CA LYS A 243 4.85 -5.91 11.65
C LYS A 243 3.84 -4.87 12.13
N LYS A 244 3.63 -4.88 13.44
CA LYS A 244 2.71 -4.04 14.23
C LYS A 244 1.23 -4.23 13.86
N ASN A 245 0.38 -4.40 14.88
CA ASN A 245 -1.06 -4.52 14.73
C ASN A 245 -1.47 -5.56 13.68
N VAL A 246 -0.77 -6.70 13.65
CA VAL A 246 -1.03 -7.75 12.65
C VAL A 246 -2.30 -8.49 13.03
N GLN A 247 -3.26 -8.53 12.12
CA GLN A 247 -4.45 -9.35 12.21
C GLN A 247 -4.63 -10.11 10.88
N LEU A 248 -4.44 -11.43 10.92
CA LEU A 248 -4.71 -12.33 9.80
C LEU A 248 -6.01 -13.08 10.06
N THR A 249 -6.98 -12.90 9.17
CA THR A 249 -8.24 -13.62 9.15
C THR A 249 -8.20 -14.66 8.04
N SER A 250 -8.41 -15.92 8.40
CA SER A 250 -8.52 -17.05 7.47
C SER A 250 -9.98 -17.48 7.35
N VAL A 251 -10.42 -17.80 6.13
CA VAL A 251 -11.76 -18.35 5.87
C VAL A 251 -11.79 -19.85 6.18
N GLU A 252 -10.76 -20.59 5.74
CA GLU A 252 -10.64 -22.02 5.97
C GLU A 252 -9.19 -22.39 6.33
N PRO A 253 -8.90 -22.70 7.62
CA PRO A 253 -9.82 -22.80 8.75
C PRO A 253 -10.33 -21.42 9.22
N PRO A 254 -11.50 -21.33 9.89
CA PRO A 254 -12.13 -20.05 10.24
C PRO A 254 -11.51 -19.45 11.51
N VAL A 255 -10.25 -19.03 11.42
CA VAL A 255 -9.46 -18.48 12.54
C VAL A 255 -9.02 -17.05 12.29
N VAL A 256 -8.87 -16.29 13.38
CA VAL A 256 -8.20 -14.98 13.39
C VAL A 256 -6.93 -15.11 14.22
N ILE A 257 -5.81 -14.65 13.66
CA ILE A 257 -4.48 -14.67 14.28
C ILE A 257 -4.05 -13.22 14.48
N SER A 258 -3.77 -12.83 15.72
CA SER A 258 -3.34 -11.48 16.08
C SER A 258 -1.97 -11.50 16.75
N SER A 259 -1.07 -10.62 16.32
CA SER A 259 0.27 -10.45 16.91
C SER A 259 0.89 -9.09 16.52
N ASN A 260 2.04 -8.75 17.11
CA ASN A 260 2.87 -7.62 16.68
C ASN A 260 3.90 -7.99 15.59
N SER A 261 4.13 -9.28 15.35
CA SER A 261 4.92 -9.72 14.20
C SER A 261 4.42 -11.07 13.69
N ALA A 262 4.35 -11.22 12.37
CA ALA A 262 4.08 -12.49 11.76
C ALA A 262 4.84 -12.65 10.44
N VAL A 263 5.25 -13.88 10.14
CA VAL A 263 5.74 -14.31 8.84
C VAL A 263 4.69 -15.22 8.23
N TRP A 264 4.10 -14.78 7.12
CA TRP A 264 3.14 -15.55 6.35
C TRP A 264 3.81 -16.12 5.12
N ASN A 265 4.02 -17.44 5.13
CA ASN A 265 4.53 -18.19 4.00
C ASN A 265 3.34 -18.69 3.16
N LEU A 266 3.22 -18.16 1.94
CA LEU A 266 2.08 -18.41 1.06
C LEU A 266 2.14 -19.79 0.38
N ASN A 267 3.34 -20.35 0.21
CA ASN A 267 3.55 -21.70 -0.33
C ASN A 267 3.19 -22.77 0.70
N ASP A 268 3.83 -22.67 1.87
CA ASP A 268 3.65 -23.65 2.96
C ASP A 268 2.34 -23.43 3.71
N LYS A 269 1.62 -22.34 3.40
CA LYS A 269 0.38 -21.91 4.05
C LYS A 269 0.54 -21.83 5.57
N THR A 270 1.65 -21.26 6.00
CA THR A 270 1.95 -21.15 7.43
C THR A 270 2.07 -19.70 7.87
N VAL A 271 1.62 -19.44 9.09
CA VAL A 271 1.73 -18.16 9.77
C VAL A 271 2.52 -18.41 11.04
N VAL A 272 3.66 -17.75 11.17
CA VAL A 272 4.54 -17.91 12.34
C VAL A 272 4.69 -16.57 13.03
N SER A 273 4.57 -16.57 14.34
CA SER A 273 4.91 -15.45 15.20
C SER A 273 5.91 -15.90 16.26
N ASP A 274 6.99 -15.14 16.38
CA ASP A 274 7.97 -15.22 17.46
C ASP A 274 7.65 -14.24 18.61
N GLN A 275 6.52 -13.55 18.51
CA GLN A 275 5.99 -12.60 19.48
C GLN A 275 4.67 -13.14 20.07
N PRO A 276 4.19 -12.53 21.18
CA PRO A 276 2.90 -12.90 21.74
C PRO A 276 1.81 -12.94 20.68
N VAL A 277 1.05 -14.02 20.68
CA VAL A 277 0.05 -14.34 19.67
C VAL A 277 -1.27 -14.68 20.35
N ARG A 278 -2.36 -14.24 19.73
CA ARG A 278 -3.72 -14.63 20.08
C ARG A 278 -4.37 -15.25 18.85
N ILE A 279 -4.99 -16.40 19.02
CA ILE A 279 -5.71 -17.12 17.97
C ILE A 279 -7.15 -17.32 18.44
N VAL A 280 -8.10 -16.99 17.60
CA VAL A 280 -9.54 -17.12 17.89
C VAL A 280 -10.20 -17.95 16.80
N HIS A 281 -10.92 -19.01 17.19
CA HIS A 281 -11.83 -19.72 16.29
C HIS A 281 -13.11 -18.90 16.13
N GLN A 282 -13.42 -18.46 14.90
CA GLN A 282 -14.47 -17.46 14.68
C GLN A 282 -15.89 -17.97 15.00
N GLN A 283 -16.15 -19.26 14.75
CA GLN A 283 -17.47 -19.85 14.94
C GLN A 283 -17.70 -20.28 16.39
N GLN A 284 -16.72 -20.96 16.98
CA GLN A 284 -16.84 -21.50 18.33
C GLN A 284 -16.44 -20.50 19.42
N LYS A 285 -15.80 -19.39 19.05
CA LYS A 285 -15.31 -18.36 19.99
C LYS A 285 -14.24 -18.84 20.97
N LEU A 286 -13.68 -20.04 20.76
CA LEU A 286 -12.48 -20.53 21.41
C LEU A 286 -11.33 -19.55 21.19
N MET A 287 -10.64 -19.19 22.26
CA MET A 287 -9.50 -18.30 22.24
C MET A 287 -8.28 -19.00 22.84
N VAL A 288 -7.14 -18.86 22.18
CA VAL A 288 -5.86 -19.37 22.70
C VAL A 288 -4.77 -18.31 22.54
N THR A 289 -3.98 -18.08 23.58
CA THR A 289 -2.83 -17.17 23.58
C THR A 289 -1.55 -17.89 23.94
N ALA A 290 -0.40 -17.37 23.49
CA ALA A 290 0.92 -17.85 23.86
C ALA A 290 2.00 -16.81 23.52
N ASN A 291 3.23 -17.03 23.99
CA ASN A 291 4.38 -16.19 23.67
C ASN A 291 4.88 -16.35 22.22
N ARG A 292 4.66 -17.51 21.60
CA ARG A 292 4.98 -17.79 20.19
C ARG A 292 3.96 -18.76 19.62
N GLY A 293 3.75 -18.70 18.31
CA GLY A 293 2.83 -19.61 17.64
C GLY A 293 3.13 -19.86 16.17
N ARG A 294 2.76 -21.05 15.72
CA ARG A 294 2.75 -21.46 14.33
C ARG A 294 1.36 -21.99 13.98
N VAL A 295 0.72 -21.40 12.99
CA VAL A 295 -0.52 -21.90 12.39
C VAL A 295 -0.19 -22.45 11.02
N ASP A 296 -0.50 -23.72 10.81
CA ASP A 296 -0.50 -24.35 9.49
C ASP A 296 -1.92 -24.35 8.96
N LEU A 297 -2.23 -23.42 8.06
CA LEU A 297 -3.58 -23.26 7.48
C LEU A 297 -3.93 -24.42 6.54
N GLY A 298 -2.92 -25.05 5.92
CA GLY A 298 -3.12 -26.20 5.04
C GLY A 298 -3.49 -27.46 5.82
N LYS A 299 -2.78 -27.73 6.92
CA LYS A 299 -3.04 -28.86 7.82
C LYS A 299 -4.13 -28.56 8.85
N LYS A 300 -4.51 -27.29 9.00
CA LYS A 300 -5.48 -26.80 9.98
C LYS A 300 -5.06 -27.11 11.42
N VAL A 301 -3.76 -26.99 11.70
CA VAL A 301 -3.15 -27.28 13.01
C VAL A 301 -2.42 -26.05 13.54
N VAL A 302 -2.63 -25.77 14.81
CA VAL A 302 -1.94 -24.73 15.57
C VAL A 302 -0.92 -25.38 16.51
N ARG A 303 0.27 -24.80 16.61
CA ARG A 303 1.28 -25.14 17.63
C ARG A 303 1.70 -23.88 18.37
N LEU A 304 1.59 -23.91 19.68
CA LEU A 304 1.88 -22.78 20.56
C LEU A 304 2.90 -23.17 21.61
N THR A 305 3.76 -22.22 21.97
CA THR A 305 4.81 -22.44 22.96
C THR A 305 5.01 -21.20 23.83
N GLY A 306 5.29 -21.44 25.11
CA GLY A 306 5.59 -20.43 26.11
C GLY A 306 4.33 -19.82 26.70
N GLY A 307 3.91 -20.32 27.86
CA GLY A 307 2.76 -19.79 28.62
C GLY A 307 1.48 -19.79 27.81
N VAL A 308 1.05 -20.97 27.35
CA VAL A 308 -0.19 -21.12 26.60
C VAL A 308 -1.38 -20.99 27.55
N GLN A 309 -2.38 -20.22 27.13
CA GLN A 309 -3.67 -20.13 27.80
C GLN A 309 -4.78 -20.30 26.75
N GLY A 310 -5.54 -21.39 26.87
CA GLY A 310 -6.80 -21.62 26.18
C GLY A 310 -7.98 -21.19 27.06
N GLU A 311 -8.98 -20.57 26.46
CA GLU A 311 -10.24 -20.18 27.10
C GLU A 311 -11.38 -20.57 26.15
N GLY A 312 -12.22 -21.50 26.61
CA GLY A 312 -13.40 -21.97 25.88
C GLY A 312 -14.49 -20.90 25.81
N SER A 313 -15.51 -21.14 24.99
CA SER A 313 -16.64 -20.24 24.83
C SER A 313 -17.33 -19.98 26.17
N ARG A 314 -17.83 -18.75 26.34
CA ARG A 314 -18.48 -18.28 27.58
C ARG A 314 -17.61 -18.39 28.84
N LYS A 315 -16.30 -18.60 28.70
CA LYS A 315 -15.34 -18.67 29.82
C LYS A 315 -15.64 -19.80 30.81
N GLN A 316 -16.28 -20.87 30.34
CA GLN A 316 -16.68 -22.00 31.19
C GLN A 316 -15.53 -22.97 31.47
N ALA A 317 -14.49 -22.93 30.65
CA ALA A 317 -13.30 -23.77 30.81
C ALA A 317 -12.04 -23.02 30.38
N LYS A 318 -10.94 -23.27 31.08
CA LYS A 318 -9.61 -22.75 30.74
C LYS A 318 -8.56 -23.85 30.80
N LEU A 319 -7.54 -23.71 29.98
CA LEU A 319 -6.42 -24.63 29.92
C LEU A 319 -5.12 -23.84 29.88
N TYR A 320 -4.22 -24.11 30.82
CA TYR A 320 -2.89 -23.53 30.89
C TYR A 320 -1.84 -24.60 30.65
N ALA A 321 -0.78 -24.29 29.91
CA ALA A 321 0.33 -25.21 29.65
C ALA A 321 1.57 -24.48 29.13
N ASN A 322 2.72 -25.15 29.11
CA ASN A 322 3.93 -24.63 28.46
C ASN A 322 3.84 -24.73 26.92
N GLN A 323 3.21 -25.78 26.41
CA GLN A 323 3.03 -26.05 24.98
C GLN A 323 1.63 -26.58 24.69
N LEU A 324 1.12 -26.28 23.49
CA LEU A 324 -0.17 -26.77 23.01
C LEU A 324 -0.11 -27.05 21.51
N THR A 325 -0.60 -28.22 21.11
CA THR A 325 -1.03 -28.50 19.74
C THR A 325 -2.55 -28.50 19.69
N TRP A 326 -3.14 -27.84 18.70
CA TRP A 326 -4.59 -27.77 18.52
C TRP A 326 -4.96 -28.10 17.07
N ASP A 327 -5.74 -29.15 16.89
CA ASP A 327 -6.36 -29.53 15.64
C ASP A 327 -7.66 -28.73 15.46
N ILE A 328 -7.71 -27.82 14.50
CA ILE A 328 -8.84 -26.90 14.35
C ILE A 328 -10.13 -27.62 13.90
N PRO A 329 -10.12 -28.60 12.97
CA PRO A 329 -11.35 -29.28 12.57
C PRO A 329 -12.03 -30.04 13.72
N THR A 330 -11.25 -30.81 14.49
CA THR A 330 -11.77 -31.67 15.57
C THR A 330 -11.86 -30.94 16.91
N GLN A 331 -11.19 -29.78 17.02
CA GLN A 331 -10.98 -29.03 18.27
C GLN A 331 -10.18 -29.79 19.32
N GLN A 332 -9.55 -30.88 18.93
CA GLN A 332 -8.71 -31.66 19.82
C GLN A 332 -7.44 -30.88 20.16
N MET A 333 -7.12 -30.89 21.44
CA MET A 333 -5.96 -30.23 22.03
C MET A 333 -5.05 -31.27 22.69
N GLU A 334 -3.76 -31.06 22.53
CA GLU A 334 -2.70 -31.77 23.24
C GLU A 334 -1.81 -30.72 23.92
N ALA A 335 -1.95 -30.61 25.24
CA ALA A 335 -1.20 -29.71 26.09
C ALA A 335 -0.11 -30.45 26.86
N SER A 336 1.02 -29.80 27.10
CA SER A 336 2.10 -30.36 27.92
C SER A 336 2.90 -29.31 28.68
N GLY A 337 3.40 -29.74 29.84
CA GLY A 337 4.22 -28.99 30.77
C GLY A 337 3.39 -28.05 31.65
N ASN A 338 3.41 -28.28 32.97
CA ASN A 338 2.69 -27.48 33.97
C ASN A 338 1.22 -27.27 33.59
N VAL A 339 0.50 -28.36 33.32
CA VAL A 339 -0.88 -28.29 32.85
C VAL A 339 -1.82 -27.95 34.01
N ILE A 340 -2.70 -26.98 33.78
CA ILE A 340 -3.80 -26.62 34.68
C ILE A 340 -5.07 -26.53 33.84
N TYR A 341 -6.07 -27.32 34.18
CA TYR A 341 -7.41 -27.25 33.60
C TYR A 341 -8.38 -26.70 34.65
N GLU A 342 -9.13 -25.66 34.32
CA GLU A 342 -10.15 -25.06 35.18
C GLU A 342 -11.52 -25.17 34.51
N GLN A 343 -12.54 -25.54 35.28
CA GLN A 343 -13.94 -25.58 34.83
C GLN A 343 -14.83 -24.87 35.84
N VAL A 344 -15.84 -24.14 35.33
CA VAL A 344 -16.76 -23.35 36.16
C VAL A 344 -18.00 -24.16 36.58
N SER A 345 -18.48 -25.10 35.75
CA SER A 345 -19.69 -25.88 36.03
C SER A 345 -19.55 -27.33 35.55
N PRO A 346 -19.50 -28.33 36.46
CA PRO A 346 -19.24 -28.15 37.90
C PRO A 346 -17.89 -27.46 38.14
N GLN A 347 -17.73 -26.78 39.28
CA GLN A 347 -16.53 -26.01 39.57
C GLN A 347 -15.40 -26.92 40.07
N PHE A 348 -14.32 -27.02 39.31
CA PHE A 348 -13.12 -27.74 39.72
C PHE A 348 -11.87 -27.22 39.00
N ASN A 349 -10.70 -27.56 39.53
CA ASN A 349 -9.43 -27.46 38.83
C ASN A 349 -8.71 -28.81 38.85
N THR A 350 -7.94 -29.10 37.81
CA THR A 350 -7.11 -30.31 37.73
C THR A 350 -5.73 -29.95 37.20
N THR A 351 -4.69 -30.47 37.85
CA THR A 351 -3.28 -30.22 37.49
C THR A 351 -2.53 -31.50 37.15
N GLY A 352 -1.56 -31.40 36.22
CA GLY A 352 -0.71 -32.52 35.80
C GLY A 352 0.33 -32.14 34.74
N ASP A 353 0.92 -33.13 34.08
CA ASP A 353 1.98 -32.90 33.07
C ASP A 353 1.45 -32.73 31.65
N LYS A 354 0.35 -33.40 31.34
CA LYS A 354 -0.24 -33.46 30.01
C LYS A 354 -1.76 -33.37 30.10
N ALA A 355 -2.36 -32.74 29.09
CA ALA A 355 -3.79 -32.81 28.86
C ALA A 355 -4.10 -33.13 27.42
N VAL A 356 -5.13 -33.95 27.20
CA VAL A 356 -5.65 -34.27 25.87
C VAL A 356 -7.17 -34.16 25.91
N GLY A 357 -7.77 -33.50 24.92
CA GLY A 357 -9.23 -33.40 24.84
C GLY A 357 -9.73 -32.17 24.10
N ASN A 358 -11.00 -31.82 24.30
CA ASN A 358 -11.68 -30.69 23.67
C ASN A 358 -12.12 -29.68 24.73
N LEU A 359 -11.53 -28.48 24.68
CA LEU A 359 -11.78 -27.44 25.67
C LEU A 359 -13.20 -26.86 25.61
N GLU A 360 -13.81 -26.80 24.42
CA GLU A 360 -15.18 -26.33 24.24
C GLU A 360 -16.21 -27.33 24.75
N ALA A 361 -15.94 -28.63 24.54
CA ALA A 361 -16.78 -29.71 25.03
C ALA A 361 -16.63 -29.96 26.53
N GLN A 362 -15.71 -29.25 27.20
CA GLN A 362 -15.34 -29.47 28.61
C GLN A 362 -14.89 -30.92 28.88
N ASP A 363 -14.32 -31.57 27.87
CA ASP A 363 -13.87 -32.95 27.90
C ASP A 363 -12.34 -32.96 27.81
N ILE A 364 -11.68 -32.86 28.97
CA ILE A 364 -10.22 -32.78 29.08
C ILE A 364 -9.73 -33.87 30.03
N LEU A 365 -8.91 -34.78 29.51
CA LEU A 365 -8.19 -35.78 30.29
C LEU A 365 -6.82 -35.23 30.69
N VAL A 366 -6.58 -35.08 31.99
CA VAL A 366 -5.27 -34.69 32.55
C VAL A 366 -4.52 -35.92 33.04
N THR A 367 -3.22 -36.01 32.74
CA THR A 367 -2.34 -37.11 33.14
C THR A 367 -1.00 -36.59 33.63
N SER A 368 -0.33 -37.35 34.48
CA SER A 368 1.04 -37.08 34.96
C SER A 368 1.96 -38.27 34.68
N GLY A 369 3.27 -38.03 34.69
CA GLY A 369 4.30 -39.03 34.53
C GLY A 369 4.35 -40.07 35.66
N VAL A 370 5.19 -41.09 35.47
CA VAL A 370 5.38 -42.16 36.46
C VAL A 370 5.95 -41.57 37.75
N GLY A 371 5.24 -41.73 38.87
CA GLY A 371 5.65 -41.24 40.19
C GLY A 371 5.07 -39.86 40.55
N GLU A 372 4.43 -39.18 39.60
CA GLU A 372 3.72 -37.92 39.83
C GLU A 372 2.22 -38.15 39.95
N ARG A 373 1.51 -37.24 40.63
CA ARG A 373 0.07 -37.37 40.87
C ARG A 373 -0.67 -36.27 40.12
N VAL A 374 -1.78 -36.64 39.51
CA VAL A 374 -2.81 -35.68 39.10
C VAL A 374 -3.52 -35.20 40.36
N VAL A 375 -3.68 -33.89 40.51
CA VAL A 375 -4.40 -33.30 41.65
C VAL A 375 -5.64 -32.60 41.12
N THR A 376 -6.81 -33.03 41.59
CA THR A 376 -8.10 -32.41 41.29
C THR A 376 -8.67 -31.80 42.57
N GLU A 377 -8.97 -30.51 42.53
CA GLU A 377 -9.65 -29.79 43.60
C GLU A 377 -11.08 -29.45 43.14
N ILE A 378 -12.07 -29.95 43.88
CA ILE A 378 -13.49 -29.68 43.65
C ILE A 378 -13.90 -28.53 44.56
N ILE A 379 -14.50 -27.48 43.98
CA ILE A 379 -14.95 -26.31 44.72
C ILE A 379 -16.47 -26.46 44.90
N PRO A 380 -16.97 -26.64 46.15
CA PRO A 380 -18.38 -26.95 46.43
C PRO A 380 -19.38 -25.86 46.06
#